data_AF-A0A2V7HUK1-F1
#
_entry.id   AF-A0A2V7HUK1-F1
#
_cell.length_a   1.000
_cell.length_b   1.000
_cell.length_c   1.000
_cell.angle_alpha   90.00
_cell.angle_beta   90.00
_cell.angle_gamma   90.00
#
_symmetry.space_group_name_H-M   'P 1'
#
loop_
_entity.id
_entity.type
_entity.pdbx_description
1 polymer ?
#
loop_
_entity_poly.entity_id
_entity_poly.type
_entity_poly.pdbx_seq_one_letter_code
_entity_poly.pdbx_strand_id
1 'polypeptide(L)'
;LAARGWQERAGQARGLVVAHVCLLWLMAAGCALALQSDGKMFTHLVFSATDVYTRKEAVLGETGAVPPWSALQPLIVRAAVILGLTGAALAPATLVRGGGRPALPVVLTGMLALMPTVEAGVALVASRRAVTVMGAEVRRQMRPGDLLIHEGPIENSGALEFYSGRRPVLLDGRRSVLGIGATFPDASDTFWDAERFRREWLSGSRRLLLVTPRSPSQSVAASLPPESVRLLSSQNGRRLYDNTARRGASPPFRTSPQEPVAPAKPALESVHSCRGSVLRQAPASSATNPS
;
A
#
# COMPACT_ATOMS: atom_id res chain seq x y z
N LEU A 1 -28.42 -11.69 12.35
CA LEU A 1 -28.68 -11.30 13.76
C LEU A 1 -29.10 -9.82 13.89
N ALA A 2 -28.38 -8.86 13.29
CA ALA A 2 -28.75 -7.43 13.33
C ALA A 2 -30.12 -7.10 12.68
N ALA A 3 -30.49 -7.76 11.58
CA ALA A 3 -31.75 -7.48 10.86
C ALA A 3 -33.01 -7.87 11.66
N ARG A 4 -32.99 -8.99 12.42
CA ARG A 4 -34.12 -9.40 13.29
C ARG A 4 -34.33 -8.44 14.46
N GLY A 5 -33.25 -7.92 15.05
CA GLY A 5 -33.33 -6.94 16.13
C GLY A 5 -34.01 -5.62 15.74
N TRP A 6 -33.99 -5.28 14.45
CA TRP A 6 -34.66 -4.08 13.93
C TRP A 6 -36.16 -4.27 13.65
N GLN A 7 -36.58 -5.50 13.29
CA GLN A 7 -37.99 -5.82 13.05
C GLN A 7 -38.79 -6.10 14.33
N GLU A 8 -38.17 -6.74 15.34
CA GLU A 8 -38.88 -7.20 16.55
C GLU A 8 -39.04 -6.11 17.62
N ARG A 9 -38.35 -4.96 17.49
CA ARG A 9 -38.27 -3.93 18.54
C ARG A 9 -38.58 -2.52 18.03
N ALA A 10 -39.73 -2.34 17.38
CA ALA A 10 -40.19 -1.01 16.93
C ALA A 10 -40.19 0.06 18.04
N GLY A 11 -40.33 -0.35 19.32
CA GLY A 11 -40.22 0.53 20.50
C GLY A 11 -38.79 0.91 20.94
N GLN A 12 -37.76 0.10 20.65
CA GLN A 12 -36.34 0.41 20.95
C GLN A 12 -35.55 0.94 19.73
N ALA A 13 -36.19 1.04 18.56
CA ALA A 13 -35.56 1.53 17.33
C ALA A 13 -34.88 2.90 17.53
N ARG A 14 -35.47 3.80 18.32
CA ARG A 14 -34.91 5.12 18.58
C ARG A 14 -33.56 5.06 19.31
N GLY A 15 -33.42 4.23 20.34
CA GLY A 15 -32.16 4.09 21.08
C GLY A 15 -31.05 3.51 20.20
N LEU A 16 -31.38 2.55 19.34
CA LEU A 16 -30.43 1.96 18.41
C LEU A 16 -30.02 2.95 17.31
N VAL A 17 -30.95 3.74 16.77
CA VAL A 17 -30.66 4.79 15.79
C VAL A 17 -29.76 5.86 16.42
N VAL A 18 -30.02 6.31 17.65
CA VAL A 18 -29.16 7.25 18.37
C VAL A 18 -27.75 6.68 18.54
N ALA A 19 -27.62 5.43 18.98
CA ALA A 19 -26.31 4.78 19.11
C ALA A 19 -25.54 4.72 17.77
N HIS A 20 -26.22 4.45 16.66
CA HIS A 20 -25.59 4.46 15.33
C HIS A 20 -25.14 5.86 14.90
N VAL A 21 -25.98 6.89 15.10
CA VAL A 21 -25.61 8.28 14.80
C VAL A 21 -24.36 8.66 15.61
N CYS A 22 -24.37 8.40 16.93
CA CYS A 22 -23.23 8.67 17.79
C CYS A 22 -21.98 7.92 17.34
N LEU A 23 -22.08 6.64 17.01
CA LEU A 23 -20.95 5.84 16.53
C LEU A 23 -20.37 6.40 15.22
N LEU A 24 -21.23 6.71 14.23
CA LEU A 24 -20.81 7.24 12.93
C LEU A 24 -20.12 8.59 13.08
N TRP A 25 -20.65 9.48 13.91
CA TRP A 25 -20.02 10.78 14.19
C TRP A 25 -18.73 10.65 14.99
N LEU A 26 -18.65 9.73 15.96
CA LEU A 26 -17.40 9.44 16.67
C LEU A 26 -16.32 8.90 15.71
N MET A 27 -16.67 7.99 14.80
CA MET A 27 -15.73 7.49 13.79
C MET A 27 -15.31 8.59 12.81
N ALA A 28 -16.25 9.43 12.34
CA ALA A 28 -15.95 10.56 11.47
C ALA A 28 -15.03 11.58 12.16
N ALA A 29 -15.29 11.90 13.43
CA ALA A 29 -14.44 12.76 14.25
C ALA A 29 -13.05 12.14 14.46
N GLY A 30 -12.97 10.84 14.73
CA GLY A 30 -11.70 10.11 14.81
C GLY A 30 -10.88 10.19 13.51
N CYS A 31 -11.52 10.04 12.35
CA CYS A 31 -10.88 10.26 11.05
C CYS A 31 -10.41 11.71 10.88
N ALA A 32 -11.22 12.70 11.25
CA ALA A 32 -10.85 14.11 11.17
C ALA A 32 -9.68 14.48 12.09
N LEU A 33 -9.64 13.92 13.31
CA LEU A 33 -8.51 14.06 14.23
C LEU A 33 -7.24 13.42 13.66
N ALA A 34 -7.36 12.23 13.08
CA ALA A 34 -6.22 11.56 12.45
C ALA A 34 -5.64 12.41 11.30
N LEU A 35 -6.48 13.05 10.49
CA LEU A 35 -6.06 13.93 9.39
C LEU A 35 -5.29 15.17 9.84
N GLN A 36 -5.46 15.63 11.08
CA GLN A 36 -4.70 16.73 11.67
C GLN A 36 -3.35 16.30 12.25
N SER A 37 -3.03 15.01 12.21
CA SER A 37 -1.80 14.42 12.76
C SER A 37 -0.85 13.92 11.68
N ASP A 38 0.33 13.49 12.10
CA ASP A 38 1.30 12.78 11.25
C ASP A 38 0.89 11.33 10.90
N GLY A 39 -0.28 10.89 11.38
CA GLY A 39 -0.86 9.59 11.07
C GLY A 39 -0.21 8.40 11.75
N LYS A 40 0.84 8.60 12.56
CA LYS A 40 1.58 7.50 13.19
C LYS A 40 0.72 6.71 14.14
N MET A 41 -0.03 7.41 15.01
CA MET A 41 -0.93 6.76 15.97
C MET A 41 -2.03 5.97 15.26
N PHE A 42 -2.67 6.56 14.24
CA PHE A 42 -3.70 5.88 13.45
C PHE A 42 -3.14 4.61 12.79
N THR A 43 -2.01 4.75 12.09
CA THR A 43 -1.35 3.64 11.39
C THR A 43 -0.95 2.55 12.39
N HIS A 44 -0.36 2.93 13.52
CA HIS A 44 -0.01 1.99 14.58
C HIS A 44 -1.25 1.26 15.10
N LEU A 45 -2.34 1.96 15.46
CA LEU A 45 -3.55 1.33 15.98
C LEU A 45 -4.18 0.35 14.98
N VAL A 46 -4.35 0.76 13.72
CA VAL A 46 -5.00 -0.06 12.69
C VAL A 46 -4.15 -1.28 12.35
N PHE A 47 -2.87 -1.09 12.05
CA PHE A 47 -2.01 -2.20 11.62
C PHE A 47 -1.58 -3.09 12.78
N SER A 48 -1.36 -2.56 13.99
CA SER A 48 -1.03 -3.42 15.14
C SER A 48 -2.19 -4.30 15.59
N ALA A 49 -3.44 -3.84 15.38
CA ALA A 49 -4.64 -4.62 15.69
C ALA A 49 -4.92 -5.72 14.66
N THR A 50 -4.52 -5.50 13.39
CA THR A 50 -4.85 -6.40 12.28
C THR A 50 -3.68 -7.27 11.81
N ASP A 51 -2.46 -6.91 12.18
CA ASP A 51 -1.24 -7.56 11.72
C ASP A 51 -0.16 -7.65 12.82
N VAL A 52 0.06 -8.87 13.29
CA VAL A 52 1.03 -9.18 14.34
C VAL A 52 2.47 -8.87 13.90
N TYR A 53 2.80 -8.97 12.61
CA TYR A 53 4.16 -8.72 12.12
C TYR A 53 4.48 -7.25 12.14
N THR A 54 3.58 -6.41 11.61
CA THR A 54 3.74 -4.95 11.72
C THR A 54 3.84 -4.52 13.18
N ARG A 55 3.10 -5.15 14.10
CA ARG A 55 3.23 -4.89 15.54
C ARG A 55 4.62 -5.25 16.07
N LYS A 56 5.15 -6.43 15.75
CA LYS A 56 6.48 -6.87 16.20
C LYS A 56 7.59 -5.98 15.65
N GLU A 57 7.52 -5.62 14.38
CA GLU A 57 8.46 -4.69 13.74
C GLU A 57 8.39 -3.30 14.37
N ALA A 58 7.19 -2.78 14.67
CA ALA A 58 7.02 -1.47 15.31
C ALA A 58 7.63 -1.40 16.72
N VAL A 59 7.52 -2.47 17.52
CA VAL A 59 8.17 -2.55 18.85
C VAL A 59 9.70 -2.44 18.73
N LEU A 60 10.26 -2.87 17.61
CA LEU A 60 11.69 -2.83 17.31
C LEU A 60 12.10 -1.54 16.58
N GLY A 61 11.17 -0.60 16.37
CA GLY A 61 11.39 0.63 15.63
C GLY A 61 11.56 0.43 14.12
N GLU A 62 11.26 -0.77 13.60
CA GLU A 62 11.37 -1.09 12.18
C GLU A 62 10.15 -0.55 11.43
N THR A 63 10.38 0.13 10.30
CA THR A 63 9.31 0.57 9.41
C THR A 63 9.05 -0.54 8.38
N GLY A 64 8.04 -1.38 8.63
CA GLY A 64 7.60 -2.42 7.69
C GLY A 64 7.03 -1.85 6.38
N ALA A 65 6.59 -2.73 5.49
CA ALA A 65 6.04 -2.37 4.17
C ALA A 65 4.60 -1.80 4.23
N VAL A 66 4.37 -0.81 5.11
CA VAL A 66 3.09 -0.13 5.29
C VAL A 66 3.00 1.07 4.34
N PRO A 67 1.82 1.40 3.76
CA PRO A 67 1.67 2.61 2.97
C PRO A 67 2.03 3.88 3.77
N PRO A 68 2.66 4.88 3.14
CA PRO A 68 2.90 6.16 3.79
C PRO A 68 1.58 6.85 4.11
N TRP A 69 1.56 7.66 5.17
CA TRP A 69 0.37 8.39 5.61
C TRP A 69 -0.29 9.21 4.50
N SER A 70 0.52 9.89 3.68
CA SER A 70 0.03 10.68 2.55
C SER A 70 -0.78 9.88 1.53
N ALA A 71 -0.51 8.58 1.37
CA ALA A 71 -1.28 7.71 0.50
C ALA A 71 -2.61 7.25 1.14
N LEU A 72 -2.67 7.21 2.49
CA LEU A 72 -3.88 6.84 3.25
C LEU A 72 -4.84 8.03 3.42
N GLN A 73 -4.31 9.26 3.48
CA GLN A 73 -5.10 10.49 3.72
C GLN A 73 -6.35 10.61 2.82
N PRO A 74 -6.30 10.43 1.50
CA PRO A 74 -7.49 10.56 0.65
C PRO A 74 -8.60 9.56 1.01
N LEU A 75 -8.23 8.35 1.44
CA LEU A 75 -9.18 7.32 1.84
C LEU A 75 -9.84 7.69 3.18
N ILE A 76 -9.06 8.24 4.10
CA ILE A 76 -9.55 8.67 5.42
C ILE A 76 -10.46 9.90 5.29
N VAL A 77 -10.15 10.84 4.40
CA VAL A 77 -11.05 11.95 4.06
C VAL A 77 -12.38 11.42 3.53
N ARG A 78 -12.36 10.51 2.54
CA ARG A 78 -13.58 9.92 1.98
C ARG A 78 -14.40 9.19 3.03
N ALA A 79 -13.74 8.38 3.87
CA ALA A 79 -14.40 7.68 4.97
C ALA A 79 -15.05 8.66 5.96
N ALA A 80 -14.33 9.72 6.37
CA ALA A 80 -14.85 10.74 7.28
C ALA A 80 -16.11 11.42 6.72
N VAL A 81 -16.08 11.81 5.44
CA VAL A 81 -17.21 12.44 4.75
C VAL A 81 -18.41 11.49 4.68
N ILE A 82 -18.21 10.25 4.25
CA ILE A 82 -19.31 9.27 4.11
C ILE A 82 -19.93 8.97 5.48
N LEU A 83 -19.11 8.74 6.51
CA LEU A 83 -19.57 8.50 7.88
C LEU A 83 -20.34 9.70 8.43
N GLY A 84 -19.82 10.92 8.23
CA GLY A 84 -20.45 12.17 8.66
C GLY A 84 -21.80 12.40 7.98
N LEU A 85 -21.87 12.26 6.65
CA LEU A 85 -23.10 12.39 5.86
C LEU A 85 -24.13 11.31 6.23
N THR A 86 -23.70 10.06 6.43
CA THR A 86 -24.59 8.97 6.85
C THR A 86 -25.17 9.25 8.24
N GLY A 87 -24.34 9.72 9.18
CA GLY A 87 -24.81 10.13 10.51
C GLY A 87 -25.78 11.30 10.45
N ALA A 88 -25.50 12.32 9.62
CA ALA A 88 -26.38 13.47 9.41
C ALA A 88 -27.72 13.08 8.77
N ALA A 89 -27.72 12.18 7.78
CA ALA A 89 -28.93 11.65 7.16
C ALA A 89 -29.77 10.79 8.12
N LEU A 90 -29.12 10.14 9.09
CA LEU A 90 -29.75 9.30 10.10
C LEU A 90 -30.30 10.11 11.30
N ALA A 91 -29.76 11.31 11.56
CA ALA A 91 -30.14 12.13 12.71
C ALA A 91 -31.64 12.49 12.79
N PRO A 92 -32.36 12.85 11.70
CA PRO A 92 -33.80 13.14 11.76
C PRO A 92 -34.63 11.94 12.24
N ALA A 93 -34.21 10.71 11.95
CA ALA A 93 -34.88 9.49 12.41
C ALA A 93 -34.84 9.30 13.93
N THR A 94 -33.96 10.02 14.64
CA THR A 94 -33.92 10.04 16.12
C THR A 94 -34.99 10.94 16.74
N LEU A 95 -35.57 11.86 15.98
CA LEU A 95 -36.52 12.88 16.46
C LEU A 95 -37.98 12.46 16.23
N VAL A 96 -38.25 11.57 15.27
CA VAL A 96 -39.61 11.18 14.86
C VAL A 96 -40.00 9.82 15.43
N ARG A 97 -41.19 9.72 16.06
CA ARG A 97 -41.78 8.43 16.48
C ARG A 97 -42.01 7.55 15.24
N GLY A 98 -41.42 6.34 15.22
CA GLY A 98 -41.48 5.43 14.06
C GLY A 98 -40.37 5.60 13.01
N GLY A 99 -39.38 6.46 13.25
CA GLY A 99 -38.25 6.74 12.34
C GLY A 99 -37.29 5.57 12.06
N GLY A 100 -37.52 4.38 12.63
CA GLY A 100 -36.67 3.21 12.38
C GLY A 100 -36.78 2.64 10.96
N ARG A 101 -37.91 2.85 10.25
CA ARG A 101 -38.11 2.33 8.89
C ARG A 101 -37.16 2.95 7.84
N PRO A 102 -36.96 4.29 7.80
CA PRO A 102 -35.96 4.89 6.90
C PRO A 102 -34.50 4.72 7.37
N ALA A 103 -34.26 4.33 8.63
CA ALA A 103 -32.90 4.16 9.16
C ALA A 103 -32.13 3.04 8.44
N LEU A 104 -32.77 1.91 8.16
CA LEU A 104 -32.18 0.77 7.47
C LEU A 104 -31.63 1.12 6.07
N PRO A 105 -32.43 1.69 5.13
CA PRO A 105 -31.90 2.04 3.82
C PRO A 105 -30.79 3.10 3.89
N VAL A 106 -30.86 4.06 4.83
CA VAL A 106 -29.78 5.06 5.03
C VAL A 106 -28.47 4.38 5.43
N VAL A 107 -28.51 3.48 6.42
CA VAL A 107 -27.30 2.76 6.87
C VAL A 107 -26.76 1.86 5.76
N LEU A 108 -27.63 1.12 5.06
CA LEU A 108 -27.21 0.29 3.93
C LEU A 108 -26.56 1.13 2.82
N THR A 109 -27.12 2.30 2.51
CA THR A 109 -26.57 3.21 1.52
C THR A 109 -25.20 3.73 1.95
N GLY A 110 -25.03 4.11 3.23
CA GLY A 110 -23.73 4.52 3.79
C GLY A 110 -22.69 3.39 3.75
N MET A 111 -23.08 2.16 4.04
CA MET A 111 -22.20 0.98 3.93
C MET A 111 -21.76 0.75 2.47
N LEU A 112 -22.68 0.80 1.52
CA LEU A 112 -22.38 0.66 0.10
C LEU A 112 -21.49 1.80 -0.41
N ALA A 113 -21.72 3.03 0.05
CA ALA A 113 -20.88 4.17 -0.29
C ALA A 113 -19.44 4.04 0.26
N LEU A 114 -19.23 3.36 1.39
CA LEU A 114 -17.90 3.07 1.94
C LEU A 114 -17.13 2.01 1.15
N MET A 115 -17.81 1.09 0.45
CA MET A 115 -17.16 -0.07 -0.19
C MET A 115 -16.00 0.30 -1.13
N PRO A 116 -16.12 1.28 -2.06
CA PRO A 116 -15.00 1.67 -2.91
C PRO A 116 -13.80 2.21 -2.13
N THR A 117 -14.03 2.86 -0.98
CA THR A 117 -12.96 3.36 -0.12
C THR A 117 -12.24 2.21 0.58
N VAL A 118 -12.99 1.21 1.03
CA VAL A 118 -12.43 -0.03 1.61
C VAL A 118 -11.63 -0.79 0.55
N GLU A 119 -12.19 -0.99 -0.64
CA GLU A 119 -11.52 -1.64 -1.77
C GLU A 119 -10.20 -0.93 -2.12
N ALA A 120 -10.22 0.40 -2.26
CA ALA A 120 -9.02 1.18 -2.53
C ALA A 120 -7.98 1.07 -1.39
N GLY A 121 -8.41 1.00 -0.13
CA GLY A 121 -7.53 0.75 1.01
C GLY A 121 -6.87 -0.62 0.96
N VAL A 122 -7.66 -1.66 0.67
CA VAL A 122 -7.15 -3.03 0.48
C VAL A 122 -6.17 -3.08 -0.68
N ALA A 123 -6.50 -2.47 -1.83
CA ALA A 123 -5.63 -2.42 -2.99
C ALA A 123 -4.31 -1.67 -2.71
N LEU A 124 -4.36 -0.57 -1.95
CA LEU A 124 -3.18 0.18 -1.54
C LEU A 124 -2.26 -0.65 -0.64
N VAL A 125 -2.81 -1.34 0.36
CA VAL A 125 -2.03 -2.24 1.23
C VAL A 125 -1.49 -3.44 0.42
N ALA A 126 -2.32 -4.03 -0.44
CA ALA A 126 -1.95 -5.15 -1.28
C ALA A 126 -0.81 -4.79 -2.24
N SER A 127 -0.87 -3.63 -2.89
CA SER A 127 0.21 -3.16 -3.78
C SER A 127 1.53 -2.95 -3.04
N ARG A 128 1.50 -2.47 -1.80
CA ARG A 128 2.72 -2.36 -0.95
C ARG A 128 3.26 -3.72 -0.53
N ARG A 129 2.39 -4.71 -0.33
CA ARG A 129 2.77 -6.09 0.00
C ARG A 129 3.11 -6.95 -1.21
N ALA A 130 2.74 -6.52 -2.41
CA ALA A 130 2.99 -7.25 -3.63
C ALA A 130 4.50 -7.39 -3.88
N VAL A 131 4.93 -8.64 -4.00
CA VAL A 131 6.30 -9.04 -4.36
C VAL A 131 6.39 -9.61 -5.76
N THR A 132 5.35 -9.46 -6.59
CA THR A 132 5.32 -9.93 -7.99
C THR A 132 6.50 -9.41 -8.79
N VAL A 133 6.71 -8.08 -8.79
CA VAL A 133 7.79 -7.45 -9.56
C VAL A 133 9.16 -7.80 -8.96
N MET A 134 9.27 -7.83 -7.63
CA MET A 134 10.51 -8.21 -6.94
C MET A 134 10.89 -9.67 -7.21
N GLY A 135 9.92 -10.60 -7.18
CA GLY A 135 10.14 -12.00 -7.50
C GLY A 135 10.52 -12.20 -8.96
N ALA A 136 9.87 -11.49 -9.89
CA ALA A 136 10.24 -11.51 -11.30
C ALA A 136 11.67 -10.96 -11.54
N GLU A 137 12.05 -9.89 -10.83
CA GLU A 137 13.41 -9.35 -10.84
C GLU A 137 14.42 -10.39 -10.35
N VAL A 138 14.18 -10.99 -9.18
CA VAL A 138 15.02 -12.04 -8.62
C VAL A 138 15.17 -13.20 -9.61
N ARG A 139 14.06 -13.69 -10.18
CA ARG A 139 14.07 -14.77 -11.17
C ARG A 139 14.92 -14.43 -12.39
N ARG A 140 14.86 -13.18 -12.87
CA ARG A 140 15.67 -12.71 -14.00
C ARG A 140 17.16 -12.61 -13.65
N GLN A 141 17.46 -12.22 -12.42
CA GLN A 141 18.84 -12.03 -11.97
C GLN A 141 19.53 -13.35 -11.60
N MET A 142 18.81 -14.33 -11.06
CA MET A 142 19.41 -15.54 -10.48
C MET A 142 19.98 -16.50 -11.52
N ARG A 143 21.20 -16.95 -11.27
CA ARG A 143 21.90 -18.00 -12.02
C ARG A 143 21.86 -19.34 -11.25
N PRO A 144 22.23 -20.47 -11.88
CA PRO A 144 22.53 -21.70 -11.14
C PRO A 144 23.65 -21.46 -10.14
N GLY A 145 23.48 -21.91 -8.89
CA GLY A 145 24.44 -21.71 -7.80
C GLY A 145 24.28 -20.41 -6.99
N ASP A 146 23.51 -19.44 -7.48
CA ASP A 146 23.19 -18.22 -6.72
C ASP A 146 22.27 -18.54 -5.52
N LEU A 147 22.45 -17.81 -4.42
CA LEU A 147 21.54 -17.86 -3.27
C LEU A 147 20.65 -16.62 -3.16
N LEU A 148 19.38 -16.86 -2.87
CA LEU A 148 18.42 -15.83 -2.49
C LEU A 148 18.37 -15.76 -0.96
N ILE A 149 18.60 -14.58 -0.41
CA ILE A 149 18.46 -14.28 1.01
C ILE A 149 17.29 -13.31 1.18
N HIS A 150 16.41 -13.59 2.13
CA HIS A 150 15.35 -12.67 2.55
C HIS A 150 15.59 -12.24 4.00
N GLU A 151 15.62 -10.93 4.24
CA GLU A 151 15.81 -10.36 5.57
C GLU A 151 14.49 -10.10 6.28
N GLY A 152 14.42 -10.53 7.53
CA GLY A 152 13.29 -10.30 8.42
C GLY A 152 12.15 -11.29 8.21
N PRO A 153 10.92 -10.94 8.63
CA PRO A 153 9.79 -11.84 8.54
C PRO A 153 9.36 -12.10 7.09
N ILE A 154 9.44 -13.36 6.63
CA ILE A 154 9.05 -13.73 5.27
C ILE A 154 7.57 -13.49 4.99
N GLU A 155 6.73 -13.36 6.00
CA GLU A 155 5.29 -13.10 5.90
C GLU A 155 5.00 -11.74 5.28
N ASN A 156 5.92 -10.78 5.45
CA ASN A 156 5.89 -9.53 4.72
C ASN A 156 6.24 -9.69 3.23
N SER A 157 6.73 -10.85 2.80
CA SER A 157 7.13 -11.18 1.43
C SER A 157 6.69 -12.60 1.02
N GLY A 158 5.55 -13.09 1.53
CA GLY A 158 5.22 -14.53 1.50
C GLY A 158 5.14 -15.16 0.10
N ALA A 159 4.83 -14.38 -0.92
CA ALA A 159 4.79 -14.85 -2.31
C ALA A 159 6.13 -14.74 -3.05
N LEU A 160 7.22 -14.36 -2.37
CA LEU A 160 8.53 -14.16 -3.00
C LEU A 160 9.04 -15.46 -3.60
N GLU A 161 8.98 -16.57 -2.85
CA GLU A 161 9.38 -17.90 -3.32
C GLU A 161 8.58 -18.33 -4.56
N PHE A 162 7.27 -18.08 -4.54
CA PHE A 162 6.39 -18.42 -5.66
C PHE A 162 6.75 -17.65 -6.94
N TYR A 163 6.94 -16.32 -6.86
CA TYR A 163 7.24 -15.50 -8.05
C TYR A 163 8.70 -15.59 -8.51
N SER A 164 9.63 -15.82 -7.59
CA SER A 164 11.05 -16.01 -7.92
C SER A 164 11.34 -17.43 -8.45
N GLY A 165 10.51 -18.41 -8.06
CA GLY A 165 10.77 -19.83 -8.25
C GLY A 165 11.95 -20.35 -7.42
N ARG A 166 12.32 -19.63 -6.34
CA ARG A 166 13.54 -19.85 -5.58
C ARG A 166 13.25 -19.74 -4.09
N ARG A 167 13.60 -20.78 -3.35
CA ARG A 167 13.46 -20.83 -1.90
C ARG A 167 14.48 -19.88 -1.25
N PRO A 168 14.04 -18.83 -0.53
CA PRO A 168 14.96 -17.94 0.15
C PRO A 168 15.53 -18.59 1.41
N VAL A 169 16.78 -18.29 1.71
CA VAL A 169 17.33 -18.39 3.05
C VAL A 169 16.81 -17.20 3.85
N LEU A 170 16.34 -17.45 5.07
CA LEU A 170 15.76 -16.46 5.96
C LEU A 170 16.83 -15.92 6.92
N LEU A 171 17.20 -14.66 6.72
CA LEU A 171 18.07 -13.92 7.62
C LEU A 171 17.22 -13.26 8.72
N ASP A 172 17.60 -13.46 9.97
CA ASP A 172 16.84 -12.96 11.14
C ASP A 172 15.39 -13.50 11.19
N GLY A 173 15.20 -14.72 10.65
CA GLY A 173 13.89 -15.40 10.60
C GLY A 173 13.32 -15.79 11.96
N ARG A 174 14.08 -15.66 13.06
CA ARG A 174 13.59 -15.86 14.44
C ARG A 174 12.46 -14.91 14.84
N ARG A 175 12.32 -13.78 14.13
CA ARG A 175 11.26 -12.78 14.36
C ARG A 175 9.94 -13.11 13.64
N SER A 176 9.97 -14.09 12.73
CA SER A 176 8.81 -14.61 11.97
C SER A 176 8.04 -15.67 12.76
N VAL A 177 6.83 -16.06 12.34
CA VAL A 177 6.18 -17.27 12.89
C VAL A 177 6.95 -18.55 12.57
N LEU A 178 7.79 -18.52 11.53
CA LEU A 178 8.75 -19.58 11.22
C LEU A 178 9.95 -19.56 12.17
N GLY A 179 10.01 -18.63 13.13
CA GLY A 179 11.11 -18.53 14.08
C GLY A 179 11.28 -19.74 14.98
N ILE A 180 10.20 -20.51 15.22
CA ILE A 180 10.31 -21.83 15.87
C ILE A 180 11.04 -22.84 14.97
N GLY A 181 10.86 -22.76 13.65
CA GLY A 181 11.61 -23.58 12.70
C GLY A 181 13.11 -23.31 12.74
N ALA A 182 13.51 -22.10 13.15
CA ALA A 182 14.92 -21.74 13.32
C ALA A 182 15.59 -22.40 14.56
N THR A 183 14.84 -23.08 15.43
CA THR A 183 15.41 -23.78 16.61
C THR A 183 15.72 -25.25 16.34
N PHE A 184 15.33 -25.79 15.18
CA PHE A 184 15.61 -27.18 14.84
C PHE A 184 17.08 -27.40 14.46
N PRO A 185 17.65 -28.60 14.72
CA PRO A 185 19.06 -28.88 14.45
C PRO A 185 19.47 -28.74 12.97
N ASP A 186 18.54 -29.02 12.06
CA ASP A 186 18.68 -28.96 10.60
C ASP A 186 18.35 -27.58 10.01
N ALA A 187 17.96 -26.62 10.85
CA ALA A 187 17.50 -25.29 10.41
C ALA A 187 18.61 -24.44 9.78
N SER A 188 19.87 -24.79 10.02
CA SER A 188 21.03 -23.94 9.68
C SER A 188 21.12 -23.61 8.20
N ASP A 189 20.65 -24.47 7.29
CA ASP A 189 20.68 -24.17 5.85
C ASP A 189 19.59 -23.20 5.41
N THR A 190 18.49 -23.11 6.18
CA THR A 190 17.36 -22.22 5.87
C THR A 190 17.40 -20.92 6.66
N PHE A 191 17.89 -20.94 7.90
CA PHE A 191 17.89 -19.79 8.80
C PHE A 191 19.31 -19.34 9.11
N TRP A 192 19.65 -18.14 8.66
CA TRP A 192 20.95 -17.55 8.90
C TRP A 192 20.86 -16.42 9.92
N ASP A 193 21.93 -16.27 10.70
CA ASP A 193 22.18 -15.06 11.49
C ASP A 193 22.98 -14.04 10.68
N ALA A 194 23.10 -12.82 11.23
CA ALA A 194 23.81 -11.72 10.59
C ALA A 194 25.30 -12.03 10.38
N GLU A 195 25.92 -12.78 11.29
CA GLU A 195 27.35 -13.06 11.24
C GLU A 195 27.70 -14.08 10.15
N ARG A 196 26.93 -15.17 10.05
CA ARG A 196 27.02 -16.12 8.94
C ARG A 196 26.76 -15.43 7.62
N PHE A 197 25.70 -14.63 7.53
CA PHE A 197 25.39 -13.89 6.32
C PHE A 197 26.56 -12.99 5.90
N ARG A 198 27.12 -12.20 6.83
CA ARG A 198 28.25 -11.31 6.56
C ARG A 198 29.47 -12.09 6.05
N ARG A 199 29.81 -13.21 6.70
CA ARG A 199 30.93 -14.08 6.27
C ARG A 199 30.72 -14.62 4.86
N GLU A 200 29.53 -15.15 4.57
CA GLU A 200 29.19 -15.68 3.24
C GLU A 200 29.19 -14.59 2.18
N TRP A 201 28.59 -13.43 2.47
CA TRP A 201 28.54 -12.27 1.59
C TRP A 201 29.93 -11.81 1.16
N LEU A 202 30.83 -11.67 2.15
CA LEU A 202 32.20 -11.19 1.94
C LEU A 202 33.15 -12.24 1.37
N SER A 203 32.85 -13.53 1.55
CA SER A 203 33.67 -14.60 0.98
C SER A 203 33.75 -14.52 -0.54
N GLY A 204 32.69 -14.01 -1.19
CA GLY A 204 32.57 -13.98 -2.65
C GLY A 204 32.56 -15.37 -3.30
N SER A 205 32.47 -16.45 -2.51
CA SER A 205 32.52 -17.85 -2.99
C SER A 205 31.35 -18.19 -3.92
N ARG A 206 30.22 -17.50 -3.73
CA ARG A 206 29.03 -17.54 -4.58
C ARG A 206 28.35 -16.19 -4.58
N ARG A 207 27.47 -15.98 -5.54
CA ARG A 207 26.67 -14.77 -5.64
C ARG A 207 25.46 -14.86 -4.70
N LEU A 208 25.27 -13.83 -3.90
CA LEU A 208 24.15 -13.68 -2.96
C LEU A 208 23.28 -12.51 -3.41
N LEU A 209 21.98 -12.77 -3.50
CA LEU A 209 20.97 -11.75 -3.71
C LEU A 209 20.17 -11.55 -2.42
N LEU A 210 20.24 -10.35 -1.85
CA LEU A 210 19.53 -10.00 -0.62
C LEU A 210 18.28 -9.20 -0.95
N VAL A 211 17.11 -9.72 -0.57
CA VAL A 211 15.84 -9.00 -0.56
C VAL A 211 15.53 -8.55 0.87
N THR A 212 15.41 -7.24 1.08
CA THR A 212 15.06 -6.69 2.40
C THR A 212 13.88 -5.73 2.32
N PRO A 213 12.86 -5.87 3.19
CA PRO A 213 11.81 -4.88 3.39
C PRO A 213 12.23 -3.76 4.36
N ARG A 214 13.35 -3.89 5.07
CA ARG A 214 13.81 -2.93 6.07
C ARG A 214 14.32 -1.65 5.43
N SER A 215 14.25 -0.55 6.17
CA SER A 215 14.89 0.73 5.81
C SER A 215 16.42 0.56 5.63
N PRO A 216 17.12 1.41 4.85
CA PRO A 216 18.51 1.14 4.52
C PRO A 216 19.42 1.22 5.74
N SER A 217 19.08 2.01 6.75
CA SER A 217 19.81 2.11 8.02
C SER A 217 19.55 0.93 8.98
N GLN A 218 18.47 0.16 8.76
CA GLN A 218 18.07 -0.96 9.61
C GLN A 218 18.34 -2.33 8.98
N SER A 219 18.67 -2.36 7.68
CA SER A 219 19.05 -3.60 7.01
C SER A 219 20.46 -4.01 7.41
N VAL A 220 20.71 -5.33 7.42
CA VAL A 220 22.06 -5.91 7.51
C VAL A 220 23.02 -5.29 6.48
N ALA A 221 22.50 -4.84 5.34
CA ALA A 221 23.30 -4.19 4.30
C ALA A 221 24.02 -2.93 4.79
N ALA A 222 23.50 -2.22 5.80
CA ALA A 222 24.17 -1.07 6.40
C ALA A 222 25.48 -1.42 7.12
N SER A 223 25.62 -2.67 7.57
CA SER A 223 26.81 -3.17 8.28
C SER A 223 27.90 -3.69 7.34
N LEU A 224 27.60 -3.80 6.04
CA LEU A 224 28.52 -4.30 5.03
C LEU A 224 29.35 -3.15 4.44
N PRO A 225 30.59 -3.44 3.99
CA PRO A 225 31.38 -2.47 3.25
C PRO A 225 30.60 -1.97 2.01
N PRO A 226 30.48 -0.64 1.77
CA PRO A 226 29.68 -0.09 0.67
C PRO A 226 30.07 -0.63 -0.71
N GLU A 227 31.35 -0.89 -0.91
CA GLU A 227 31.94 -1.47 -2.13
C GLU A 227 31.60 -2.94 -2.34
N SER A 228 30.98 -3.60 -1.36
CA SER A 228 30.50 -4.99 -1.44
C SER A 228 28.99 -5.07 -1.69
N VAL A 229 28.28 -3.93 -1.74
CA VAL A 229 26.82 -3.88 -1.83
C VAL A 229 26.40 -3.12 -3.09
N ARG A 230 25.79 -3.83 -4.04
CA ARG A 230 25.21 -3.22 -5.23
C ARG A 230 23.68 -3.29 -5.17
N LEU A 231 23.02 -2.14 -5.19
CA LEU A 231 21.57 -2.08 -5.33
C LEU A 231 21.17 -2.41 -6.78
N LEU A 232 20.36 -3.44 -6.97
CA LEU A 232 19.81 -3.83 -8.27
C LEU A 232 18.42 -3.22 -8.51
N SER A 233 17.58 -3.19 -7.48
CA SER A 233 16.21 -2.69 -7.58
C SER A 233 15.67 -2.21 -6.23
N SER A 234 14.74 -1.25 -6.27
CA SER A 234 14.00 -0.76 -5.11
C SER A 234 12.54 -0.57 -5.50
N GLN A 235 11.63 -1.40 -4.97
CA GLN A 235 10.21 -1.41 -5.33
C GLN A 235 9.33 -1.77 -4.14
N ASN A 236 8.19 -1.10 -4.01
CA ASN A 236 7.20 -1.35 -2.96
C ASN A 236 7.79 -1.39 -1.54
N GLY A 237 8.81 -0.58 -1.25
CA GLY A 237 9.49 -0.54 0.04
C GLY A 237 10.52 -1.65 0.26
N ARG A 238 10.74 -2.53 -0.72
CA ARG A 238 11.76 -3.58 -0.69
C ARG A 238 12.94 -3.23 -1.58
N ARG A 239 14.11 -3.69 -1.19
CA ARG A 239 15.35 -3.55 -1.96
C ARG A 239 15.95 -4.89 -2.28
N LEU A 240 16.55 -4.98 -3.46
CA LEU A 240 17.33 -6.11 -3.92
C LEU A 240 18.80 -5.68 -4.02
N TYR A 241 19.66 -6.31 -3.23
CA TYR A 241 21.10 -6.11 -3.24
C TYR A 241 21.83 -7.33 -3.79
N ASP A 242 23.02 -7.09 -4.33
CA ASP A 242 23.93 -8.07 -4.91
C ASP A 242 25.32 -7.88 -4.32
N ASN A 243 26.01 -8.98 -4.00
CA ASN A 243 27.37 -8.96 -3.48
C ASN A 243 28.46 -8.87 -4.57
N THR A 244 28.08 -8.89 -5.85
CA THR A 244 28.97 -8.67 -7.00
C THR A 244 29.10 -7.19 -7.33
N ALA A 245 29.50 -6.39 -6.35
CA ALA A 245 29.93 -5.03 -6.63
C ALA A 245 31.31 -5.07 -7.33
N ARG A 246 31.47 -4.27 -8.39
CA ARG A 246 32.75 -4.20 -9.13
C ARG A 246 33.83 -3.72 -8.15
N ARG A 247 34.92 -4.49 -8.00
CA ARG A 247 36.19 -3.92 -7.53
C ARG A 247 36.50 -2.71 -8.42
N GLY A 248 36.33 -1.49 -7.91
CA GLY A 248 36.70 -0.25 -8.61
C GLY A 248 35.59 0.72 -9.03
N ALA A 249 34.35 0.63 -8.52
CA ALA A 249 33.35 1.69 -8.72
C ALA A 249 33.17 2.55 -7.46
N SER A 250 33.27 3.88 -7.60
CA SER A 250 33.12 4.87 -6.54
C SER A 250 31.77 4.76 -5.80
N PRO A 251 31.71 5.08 -4.49
CA PRO A 251 30.54 4.85 -3.66
C PRO A 251 29.29 5.60 -4.17
N PRO A 252 28.08 4.99 -4.09
CA PRO A 252 26.85 5.56 -4.64
C PRO A 252 26.24 6.67 -3.78
N PHE A 253 26.82 7.00 -2.62
CA PHE A 253 26.30 8.07 -1.76
C PHE A 253 26.82 9.43 -2.19
N ARG A 254 26.41 9.86 -3.39
CA ARG A 254 26.20 11.28 -3.65
C ARG A 254 24.69 11.48 -3.63
N THR A 255 24.19 12.00 -2.50
CA THR A 255 22.81 12.48 -2.36
C THR A 255 22.52 13.45 -3.50
N SER A 256 21.74 13.01 -4.49
CA SER A 256 21.10 13.93 -5.41
C SER A 256 19.96 14.60 -4.65
N PRO A 257 19.91 15.94 -4.58
CA PRO A 257 18.73 16.63 -4.08
C PRO A 257 17.54 16.18 -4.95
N GLN A 258 16.41 15.89 -4.32
CA GLN A 258 15.16 15.64 -5.05
C GLN A 258 14.94 16.79 -6.03
N GLU A 259 14.99 16.48 -7.32
CA GLU A 259 14.64 17.42 -8.37
C GLU A 259 13.18 17.86 -8.13
N PRO A 260 12.88 19.17 -8.04
CA PRO A 260 11.52 19.64 -7.84
C PRO A 260 10.68 19.18 -9.03
N VAL A 261 9.65 18.38 -8.75
CA VAL A 261 8.62 18.04 -9.74
C VAL A 261 8.02 19.36 -10.24
N ALA A 262 8.32 19.70 -11.49
CA ALA A 262 7.76 20.87 -12.15
C ALA A 262 6.22 20.79 -12.12
N PRO A 263 5.51 21.88 -11.78
CA PRO A 263 4.06 21.89 -11.79
C PRO A 263 3.54 21.67 -13.22
N ALA A 264 2.51 20.84 -13.33
CA ALA A 264 1.83 20.56 -14.60
C ALA A 264 1.36 21.87 -15.25
N LYS A 265 1.81 22.10 -16.48
CA LYS A 265 1.44 23.24 -17.32
C LYS A 265 -0.06 23.14 -17.63
N PRO A 266 -0.89 24.15 -17.32
CA PRO A 266 -2.30 24.13 -17.72
C PRO A 266 -2.39 24.32 -19.24
N ALA A 267 -3.03 23.39 -19.92
CA ALA A 267 -3.42 23.52 -21.32
C ALA A 267 -4.78 24.23 -21.37
N LEU A 268 -4.77 25.55 -21.62
CA LEU A 268 -5.95 26.31 -22.00
C LEU A 268 -5.54 27.42 -22.98
N GLU A 269 -6.14 27.32 -24.17
CA GLU A 269 -6.49 28.37 -25.13
C GLU A 269 -5.41 29.08 -25.96
N SER A 270 -5.39 28.73 -27.26
CA SER A 270 -5.34 29.73 -28.33
C SER A 270 -5.95 29.16 -29.63
N VAL A 271 -7.27 29.32 -29.80
CA VAL A 271 -7.89 29.34 -31.14
C VAL A 271 -8.64 30.65 -31.28
N HIS A 272 -7.95 31.63 -31.86
CA HIS A 272 -8.60 32.74 -32.51
C HIS A 272 -7.98 32.94 -33.89
N SER A 273 -8.88 33.01 -34.87
CA SER A 273 -8.77 33.86 -36.04
C SER A 273 -7.74 33.50 -37.12
N CYS A 274 -8.19 32.74 -38.12
CA CYS A 274 -7.89 33.06 -39.51
C CYS A 274 -9.18 33.12 -40.32
N ARG A 275 -9.73 34.34 -40.39
CA ARG A 275 -10.60 34.81 -41.47
C ARG A 275 -9.77 34.83 -42.76
N GLY A 276 -10.18 34.05 -43.75
CA GLY A 276 -9.65 34.08 -45.11
C GLY A 276 -10.80 33.91 -46.09
N SER A 277 -11.33 35.03 -46.58
CA SER A 277 -12.42 35.09 -47.55
C SER A 277 -11.91 34.78 -48.95
N VAL A 278 -12.59 33.90 -49.69
CA VAL A 278 -12.68 34.04 -51.15
C VAL A 278 -14.12 33.74 -51.57
N LEU A 279 -14.64 34.71 -52.31
CA LEU A 279 -15.99 34.89 -52.81
C LEU A 279 -16.09 34.32 -54.24
N ARG A 280 -17.33 34.03 -54.67
CA ARG A 280 -17.81 33.79 -56.06
C ARG A 280 -17.59 32.36 -56.59
N GLN A 281 -18.52 31.73 -57.31
CA GLN A 281 -19.73 32.18 -58.02
C GLN A 281 -20.56 30.92 -58.36
N ALA A 282 -21.89 30.99 -58.22
CA ALA A 282 -22.82 30.16 -59.01
C ALA A 282 -23.04 30.85 -60.37
N PRO A 283 -23.40 30.12 -61.44
CA PRO A 283 -24.84 29.91 -61.68
C PRO A 283 -25.26 28.60 -62.39
N ALA A 284 -26.48 28.19 -62.07
CA ALA A 284 -27.60 27.72 -62.90
C ALA A 284 -27.45 26.70 -64.07
N SER A 285 -28.48 25.84 -64.13
CA SER A 285 -29.01 25.03 -65.23
C SER A 285 -28.32 23.67 -65.43
N SER A 286 -29.00 22.52 -65.54
CA SER A 286 -30.33 22.28 -66.09
C SER A 286 -30.90 20.95 -65.57
N ALA A 287 -32.23 20.89 -65.49
CA ALA A 287 -33.01 19.70 -65.20
C ALA A 287 -33.02 18.73 -66.39
N THR A 288 -33.03 17.44 -66.11
CA THR A 288 -33.66 16.42 -66.95
C THR A 288 -34.31 15.39 -66.03
N ASN A 289 -35.63 15.33 -66.10
CA ASN A 289 -36.47 14.29 -65.51
C ASN A 289 -36.49 13.08 -66.46
N PRO A 290 -36.94 11.90 -66.02
CA PRO A 290 -38.26 11.50 -66.51
C PRO A 290 -39.15 10.78 -65.47
N SER A 291 -40.45 10.96 -65.74
CA SER A 291 -41.61 10.12 -65.37
C SER A 291 -42.13 10.17 -63.93
#